data_AF-A0AAW4BNN8-F1
#
_entry.id   AF-A0AAW4BNN8-F1
#
_cell.length_a   1.000
_cell.length_b   1.000
_cell.length_c   1.000
_cell.angle_alpha   90.00
_cell.angle_beta   90.00
_cell.angle_gamma   90.00
#
_symmetry.space_group_name_H-M   'P 1'
#
loop_
_entity.id
_entity.type
_entity.pdbx_description
1 polymer ?
#
loop_
_entity_poly.entity_id
_entity_poly.type
_entity_poly.pdbx_seq_one_letter_code
_entity_poly.pdbx_strand_id
1 'polypeptide(L)' 'SSDSRFLVCSWMEKLIERKTVVIDCIEEKYFILPTYIYMFSVEWPHVSGVGSQWDSLGYTFTGDENWLNY' A
#
# COMPACT_ATOMS: atom_id res chain seq x y z
N SER A 1 -9.81 -10.98 13.39
CA SER A 1 -10.09 -10.89 11.95
C SER A 1 -8.79 -10.63 11.22
N SER A 2 -8.74 -10.86 9.91
CA SER A 2 -7.54 -10.69 9.08
C SER A 2 -7.16 -9.22 8.85
N ASP A 3 -7.99 -8.28 9.34
CA ASP A 3 -7.84 -6.83 9.19
C ASP A 3 -6.61 -6.25 9.92
N SER A 4 -5.91 -7.06 10.71
CA SER A 4 -4.78 -6.61 11.54
C SER A 4 -3.40 -7.04 11.03
N ARG A 5 -3.31 -7.83 9.94
CA ARG A 5 -2.00 -8.28 9.40
C ARG A 5 -1.32 -7.19 8.58
N PHE A 6 -2.08 -6.49 7.76
CA PHE A 6 -1.53 -5.52 6.80
C PHE A 6 -1.87 -4.09 7.19
N LEU A 7 -0.86 -3.23 7.26
CA LEU A 7 -1.02 -1.80 7.46
C LEU A 7 -0.69 -1.08 6.14
N VAL A 8 -1.63 -0.29 5.63
CA VAL A 8 -1.40 0.56 4.45
C VAL A 8 -1.29 2.01 4.90
N CYS A 9 -0.21 2.70 4.54
CA CYS A 9 -0.01 4.10 4.91
C CYS A 9 0.78 4.89 3.86
N SER A 10 0.75 6.21 3.99
CA SER A 10 1.66 7.08 3.23
C SER A 10 3.03 7.09 3.90
N TRP A 11 4.08 6.91 3.09
CA TRP A 11 5.47 6.93 3.51
C TRP A 11 6.26 7.98 2.73
N MET A 12 7.24 8.61 3.38
CA MET A 12 8.16 9.56 2.77
C MET A 12 9.59 9.14 3.11
N GLU A 13 10.31 8.60 2.14
CA GLU A 13 11.73 8.32 2.25
C GLU A 13 12.56 9.62 2.21
N LYS A 14 12.08 10.60 1.44
CA LYS A 14 12.65 11.94 1.27
C LYS A 14 11.53 12.96 1.42
N LEU A 15 11.87 14.19 1.84
CA LEU A 15 10.91 15.27 2.11
C LEU A 15 9.94 15.61 0.95
N ILE A 16 10.22 15.16 -0.28
CA ILE A 16 9.48 15.55 -1.49
C ILE A 16 8.80 14.33 -2.17
N GLU A 17 9.14 13.10 -1.79
CA GLU A 17 8.63 11.90 -2.47
C GLU A 17 7.71 11.11 -1.54
N ARG A 18 6.39 11.31 -1.73
CA ARG A 18 5.36 10.52 -1.04
C ARG A 18 5.08 9.25 -1.81
N LYS A 19 5.09 8.13 -1.10
CA LYS A 19 4.80 6.78 -1.59
C LYS A 19 3.68 6.17 -0.75
N THR A 20 3.01 5.15 -1.29
CA THR A 20 2.07 4.33 -0.52
C THR A 20 2.78 3.03 -0.19
N VAL A 21 2.84 2.67 1.09
CA VAL A 21 3.50 1.45 1.57
C VAL A 21 2.48 0.54 2.21
N VAL A 22 2.65 -0.76 2.00
CA VAL A 22 1.94 -1.82 2.72
C VAL A 22 2.95 -2.55 3.58
N ILE A 23 2.65 -2.71 4.86
CA ILE A 23 3.48 -3.38 5.84
C ILE A 23 2.76 -4.64 6.29
N ASP A 24 3.42 -5.79 6.18
CA ASP A 24 3.00 -7.02 6.83
C ASP A 24 3.55 -7.02 8.26
N CYS A 25 2.67 -6.85 9.24
CA CYS A 25 3.02 -6.78 10.65
C CYS A 25 3.36 -8.15 11.26
N ILE A 26 3.05 -9.26 10.58
CA ILE A 26 3.33 -10.61 11.07
C ILE A 26 4.64 -11.12 10.50
N GLU A 27 4.81 -11.01 9.19
CA GLU A 27 6.06 -11.42 8.52
C GLU A 27 7.14 -10.37 8.58
N GLU A 28 6.78 -9.16 9.04
CA GLU A 28 7.77 -8.17 9.40
C GLU A 28 8.48 -7.77 8.08
N LYS A 29 7.68 -7.31 7.11
CA LYS A 29 8.12 -6.92 5.76
C LYS A 29 7.27 -5.77 5.24
N TYR A 30 7.74 -5.08 4.21
CA TYR A 30 6.97 -4.04 3.56
C TYR A 30 7.12 -4.05 2.05
N PHE A 31 6.10 -3.54 1.37
CA PHE A 31 6.06 -3.36 -0.07
C PHE A 31 5.64 -1.94 -0.40
N ILE A 32 6.37 -1.31 -1.30
CA ILE A 32 6.09 0.05 -1.78
C ILE A 32 5.29 -0.08 -3.07
N LEU A 33 4.09 0.50 -3.10
CA LEU A 33 3.29 0.51 -4.32
C LEU A 33 4.03 1.24 -5.45
N PRO A 34 3.91 0.77 -6.70
CA PRO A 34 4.51 1.43 -7.86
C PRO A 34 3.84 2.79 -8.16
N THR A 35 2.67 3.06 -7.58
CA THR A 35 1.96 4.33 -7.74
C THR A 35 1.54 4.86 -6.38
N TYR A 36 1.76 6.16 -6.16
CA TYR A 36 1.29 6.84 -4.97
C TYR A 36 -0.23 7.05 -5.04
N ILE A 37 -0.92 6.59 -4.00
CA ILE A 37 -2.36 6.79 -3.82
C ILE A 37 -2.55 7.57 -2.52
N TYR A 38 -2.96 8.83 -2.63
CA TYR A 38 -3.09 9.72 -1.46
C TYR A 38 -4.30 9.37 -0.60
N MET A 39 -5.47 9.23 -1.22
CA MET A 39 -6.71 8.80 -0.57
C MET A 39 -7.03 7.41 -1.09
N PHE A 40 -7.10 6.42 -0.20
CA PHE A 40 -7.27 5.03 -0.57
C PHE A 40 -8.28 4.30 0.32
N SER A 41 -8.84 3.22 -0.20
CA SER A 41 -9.57 2.19 0.52
C SER A 41 -8.82 0.86 0.39
N VAL A 42 -8.95 0.01 1.39
CA VAL A 42 -8.29 -1.30 1.42
C VAL A 42 -9.35 -2.38 1.49
N GLU A 43 -9.42 -3.19 0.44
CA GLU A 43 -10.20 -4.42 0.37
C GLU A 43 -9.23 -5.54 0.00
N TRP A 44 -8.51 -6.06 1.00
CA TRP A 44 -7.40 -6.99 0.76
C TRP A 44 -7.81 -8.17 -0.14
N PRO A 45 -7.03 -8.52 -1.19
CA PRO A 45 -5.68 -8.05 -1.53
C PRO A 45 -5.65 -6.86 -2.51
N HIS A 46 -6.61 -5.95 -2.45
CA HIS A 46 -6.71 -4.77 -3.32
C HIS A 46 -6.65 -3.47 -2.52
N VAL A 47 -5.90 -2.50 -3.05
CA VAL A 47 -5.86 -1.12 -2.58
C VAL A 47 -6.35 -0.22 -3.71
N SER A 48 -7.46 0.47 -3.51
CA SER A 48 -8.06 1.37 -4.50
C SER A 48 -7.91 2.82 -4.07
N GLY A 49 -7.74 3.72 -5.02
CA GLY A 49 -7.87 5.15 -4.78
C GLY A 49 -9.34 5.54 -4.53
N VAL A 50 -9.55 6.54 -3.68
CA VAL A 50 -10.88 7.05 -3.32
C VAL A 50 -10.95 8.53 -3.65
N GLY A 51 -11.98 8.89 -4.42
CA GLY A 51 -12.28 10.26 -4.81
C GLY A 51 -11.96 10.49 -6.28
N SER A 52 -12.66 11.43 -6.90
CA SER A 52 -12.69 11.62 -8.36
C SER A 52 -11.34 11.79 -9.04
N GLN A 53 -10.28 12.17 -8.31
CA GLN A 53 -8.91 12.28 -8.83
C GLN A 53 -8.10 10.97 -8.75
N TRP A 54 -8.53 10.02 -7.92
CA TRP A 54 -7.81 8.79 -7.56
C TRP A 54 -8.56 7.51 -7.93
N ASP A 55 -9.84 7.58 -8.32
CA ASP A 55 -10.69 6.41 -8.60
C ASP A 55 -10.14 5.48 -9.70
N SER A 56 -9.28 5.99 -10.59
CA SER A 56 -8.60 5.18 -11.62
C SER A 56 -7.32 4.51 -11.13
N LEU A 57 -6.86 4.84 -9.93
CA LEU A 57 -5.66 4.25 -9.34
C LEU A 57 -6.06 3.06 -8.48
N GLY A 58 -5.30 2.00 -8.59
CA GLY A 58 -5.45 0.83 -7.75
C GLY A 58 -4.27 -0.09 -7.91
N TYR A 59 -4.10 -0.95 -6.92
CA TYR A 59 -3.08 -1.98 -6.92
C TYR A 59 -3.67 -3.26 -6.34
N THR A 60 -3.58 -4.35 -7.09
CA THR A 60 -3.99 -5.69 -6.65
C THR A 60 -2.75 -6.51 -6.43
N PHE A 61 -2.61 -7.06 -5.22
CA PHE A 61 -1.53 -7.96 -4.89
C PHE A 61 -1.80 -9.35 -5.51
N THR A 62 -0.87 -9.85 -6.30
CA THR A 62 -0.93 -11.18 -6.93
C THR A 62 -0.15 -12.24 -6.14
N GLY A 63 0.71 -11.82 -5.20
CA GLY A 63 1.62 -12.68 -4.46
C GLY A 63 3.03 -12.73 -5.04
N ASP A 64 3.27 -12.06 -6.17
CA ASP A 64 4.58 -11.97 -6.83
C ASP A 64 5.37 -10.72 -6.42
N GLU A 65 4.86 -9.97 -5.43
CA GLU A 65 5.47 -8.73 -4.98
C GLU A 65 6.82 -8.98 -4.33
N ASN A 66 7.78 -8.11 -4.64
CA ASN A 66 9.09 -8.15 -4.01
C ASN A 66 9.04 -7.41 -2.66
N TRP A 67 8.67 -8.14 -1.62
CA TRP A 67 8.64 -7.64 -0.24
C TRP A 67 10.05 -7.40 0.31
N LEU A 68 10.27 -6.21 0.86
CA LEU A 68 11.52 -5.82 1.50
C LEU A 68 11.44 -6.11 3.00
N ASN A 69 12.55 -6.58 3.57
CA ASN A 69 12.70 -6.70 5.02
C ASN A 69 12.99 -5.31 5.63
N TYR A 70 12.52 -5.08 6.85
CA TYR A 70 12.87 -3.89 7.66
C TYR A 70 14.25 -4.06 8.32
#